data_AF-A0A8J7VZW7-F1
#
_entry.id   AF-A0A8J7VZW7-F1
#
_cell.length_a   1.000
_cell.length_b   1.000
_cell.length_c   1.000
_cell.angle_alpha   90.00
_cell.angle_beta   90.00
_cell.angle_gamma   90.00
#
_symmetry.space_group_name_H-M   'P 1'
#
loop_
_entity.id
_entity.type
_entity.pdbx_description
1 polymer ?
#
loop_
_entity_poly.entity_id
_entity_poly.type
_entity_poly.pdbx_seq_one_letter_code
_entity_poly.pdbx_strand_id
1 'polypeptide(L)'
;MKVLLIYNPNAGNHTFKNNLDSIMEKFQAQGYLVSPFRLGQGIDLNELFQKIDPAEYKKLLIAGGDGTINQVLNAMLHNGITLPIGIYPAGTANDFAQNFNLPPMVDEITDIYTRENYSYADIGMINNRYFINVASLGCLVDVSQKTDTKLKNSFGIFSYYLKGIEEFQRLKPVRIRIESDQLIFDEEAYFMLIMNGKSAGGFKKIAPLSVYNDGLLDIYIFKKCPLIDLMALVGKALKGEHDTSPHVIYFQTSKLTVMCDENIGTDLDGEKGIGFPLNVQVLPSHLKINTKFNNEDGFSSTREFSFADVKFAAEQISNGVLSEMARPFREFRIDRNVIADMVKIVSDLPRHNALNYINKGSLNNEYFKIAEESLNDGYLYVVLSSTGSAAGELIRKVTKKEYSHASLSFDQELRTIISYNGGENIYEPGLNQEMLEFFNQKEDANIIIYKIKATREEKFQALEEVKKINSLGSSYNLLGLLVPYSHRENIMFCSQFVYSILKAVGLHYFDKKPEDVKPTDFVELDYKRNLQFHSQIFFKDYFE
;
A
#
# COMPACT_ATOMS: atom_id res chain seq x y z
N MET A 1 -0.58 -6.54 40.30
CA MET A 1 -1.12 -6.77 38.95
C MET A 1 0.00 -7.33 38.07
N LYS A 2 -0.24 -8.36 37.26
CA LYS A 2 0.80 -9.04 36.45
C LYS A 2 0.66 -8.72 34.96
N VAL A 3 1.71 -8.96 34.20
CA VAL A 3 1.71 -8.98 32.73
C VAL A 3 2.28 -10.32 32.28
N LEU A 4 1.55 -11.05 31.44
CA LEU A 4 2.00 -12.34 30.92
C LEU A 4 2.80 -12.08 29.64
N LEU A 5 4.04 -12.55 29.55
CA LEU A 5 4.87 -12.43 28.35
C LEU A 5 5.11 -13.82 27.75
N ILE A 6 4.39 -14.17 26.69
CA ILE A 6 4.61 -15.40 25.93
C ILE A 6 5.59 -15.10 24.79
N TYR A 7 6.70 -15.82 24.70
CA TYR A 7 7.68 -15.60 23.63
C TYR A 7 8.16 -16.88 22.97
N ASN A 8 8.31 -16.84 21.64
CA ASN A 8 8.95 -17.88 20.87
C ASN A 8 10.46 -17.62 20.77
N PRO A 9 11.31 -18.40 21.46
CA PRO A 9 12.77 -18.22 21.43
C PRO A 9 13.38 -18.53 20.06
N ASN A 10 12.61 -19.20 19.18
CA ASN A 10 13.03 -19.60 17.85
C ASN A 10 12.51 -18.69 16.73
N ALA A 11 11.79 -17.62 17.08
CA ALA A 11 11.31 -16.67 16.08
C ALA A 11 12.46 -15.82 15.51
N GLY A 12 12.39 -15.56 14.20
CA GLY A 12 13.30 -14.66 13.49
C GLY A 12 14.76 -15.03 13.65
N ASN A 13 15.56 -14.09 14.14
CA ASN A 13 17.00 -14.22 14.36
C ASN A 13 17.36 -14.74 15.78
N HIS A 14 16.40 -15.24 16.55
CA HIS A 14 16.60 -15.80 17.90
C HIS A 14 17.08 -14.79 18.96
N THR A 15 17.02 -13.48 18.70
CA THR A 15 17.56 -12.47 19.63
C THR A 15 16.55 -11.91 20.62
N PHE A 16 15.24 -12.16 20.45
CA PHE A 16 14.20 -11.55 21.30
C PHE A 16 14.46 -11.75 22.81
N LYS A 17 14.92 -12.95 23.19
CA LYS A 17 15.26 -13.31 24.58
C LYS A 17 16.25 -12.35 25.26
N ASN A 18 17.07 -11.64 24.49
CA ASN A 18 18.05 -10.68 25.02
C ASN A 18 17.39 -9.39 25.55
N ASN A 19 16.13 -9.14 25.19
CA ASN A 19 15.38 -7.95 25.62
C ASN A 19 14.56 -8.18 26.89
N LEU A 20 14.54 -9.41 27.43
CA LEU A 20 13.69 -9.75 28.57
C LEU A 20 13.96 -8.85 29.77
N ASP A 21 15.23 -8.55 30.05
CA ASP A 21 15.63 -7.72 31.19
C ASP A 21 15.09 -6.29 31.09
N SER A 22 15.29 -5.62 29.95
CA SER A 22 14.75 -4.27 29.69
C SER A 22 13.22 -4.25 29.73
N ILE A 23 12.55 -5.28 29.20
CA ILE A 23 11.08 -5.38 29.29
C ILE A 23 10.64 -5.47 30.75
N MET A 24 11.27 -6.33 31.55
CA MET A 24 10.97 -6.48 32.98
C MET A 24 11.19 -5.17 33.73
N GLU A 25 12.33 -4.51 33.52
CA GLU A 25 12.66 -3.22 34.13
C GLU A 25 11.56 -2.17 33.87
N LYS A 26 11.17 -1.97 32.61
CA LYS A 26 10.16 -0.96 32.23
C LYS A 26 8.79 -1.22 32.83
N PHE A 27 8.34 -2.48 32.86
CA PHE A 27 7.07 -2.82 33.47
C PHE A 27 7.10 -2.73 35.00
N GLN A 28 8.21 -3.13 35.62
CA GLN A 28 8.40 -3.02 37.07
C GLN A 28 8.46 -1.56 37.53
N ALA A 29 9.06 -0.66 36.74
CA ALA A 29 9.04 0.77 36.99
C ALA A 29 7.61 1.35 37.03
N GLN A 30 6.65 0.69 36.39
CA GLN A 30 5.22 1.03 36.39
C GLN A 30 4.41 0.20 37.40
N GLY A 31 5.07 -0.58 38.27
CA GLY A 31 4.44 -1.37 39.32
C GLY A 31 3.86 -2.72 38.87
N TYR A 32 4.20 -3.19 37.67
CA TYR A 32 3.76 -4.50 37.17
C TYR A 32 4.80 -5.58 37.43
N LEU A 33 4.33 -6.80 37.74
CA LEU A 33 5.17 -8.00 37.71
C LEU A 33 5.06 -8.65 36.32
N VAL A 34 6.19 -8.89 35.67
CA VAL A 34 6.23 -9.61 34.39
C VAL A 34 6.40 -11.10 34.64
N SER A 35 5.52 -11.91 34.04
CA SER A 35 5.55 -13.37 34.10
C SER A 35 5.93 -13.91 32.72
N PRO A 36 7.21 -14.21 32.47
CA PRO A 36 7.63 -14.74 31.18
C PRO A 36 7.27 -16.22 31.05
N PHE A 37 6.75 -16.60 29.88
CA PHE A 37 6.48 -17.97 29.47
C PHE A 37 7.18 -18.24 28.14
N ARG A 38 8.18 -19.12 28.17
CA ARG A 38 9.00 -19.46 27.00
C ARG A 38 8.35 -20.60 26.23
N LEU A 39 8.04 -20.38 24.95
CA LEU A 39 7.54 -21.44 24.08
C LEU A 39 8.64 -22.47 23.76
N GLY A 40 8.20 -23.71 23.55
CA GLY A 40 9.04 -24.87 23.28
C GLY A 40 8.24 -25.94 22.55
N GLN A 41 8.94 -26.98 22.06
CA GLN A 41 8.27 -28.11 21.41
C GLN A 41 7.39 -28.85 22.42
N GLY A 42 6.18 -29.24 21.98
CA GLY A 42 5.24 -30.02 22.78
C GLY A 42 4.50 -29.24 23.86
N ILE A 43 4.63 -27.91 23.92
CA ILE A 43 3.83 -27.09 24.82
C ILE A 43 2.40 -26.96 24.26
N ASP A 44 1.40 -27.33 25.08
CA ASP A 44 0.01 -27.00 24.83
C ASP A 44 -0.34 -25.66 25.48
N LEU A 45 -0.65 -24.67 24.64
CA LEU A 45 -1.07 -23.35 25.10
C LEU A 45 -2.43 -23.36 25.80
N ASN A 46 -3.32 -24.32 25.49
CA ASN A 46 -4.60 -24.44 26.18
C ASN A 46 -4.40 -24.81 27.65
N GLU A 47 -3.49 -25.74 27.93
CA GLU A 47 -3.15 -26.07 29.32
C GLU A 47 -2.60 -24.88 30.09
N LEU A 48 -1.82 -24.01 29.43
CA LEU A 48 -1.35 -22.77 30.04
C LEU A 48 -2.53 -21.87 30.38
N PHE A 49 -3.41 -21.58 29.42
CA PHE A 49 -4.53 -20.67 29.60
C PHE A 49 -5.59 -21.19 30.59
N GLN A 50 -5.73 -22.51 30.76
CA GLN A 50 -6.58 -23.11 31.80
C GLN A 50 -6.02 -22.96 33.21
N LYS A 51 -4.69 -22.80 33.36
CA LYS A 51 -4.00 -22.73 34.66
C LYS A 51 -3.81 -21.31 35.17
N ILE A 52 -4.01 -20.30 34.32
CA ILE A 52 -3.90 -18.90 34.74
C ILE A 52 -5.27 -18.35 35.13
N ASP A 53 -5.30 -17.45 36.11
CA ASP A 53 -6.47 -16.60 36.37
C ASP A 53 -6.30 -15.30 35.57
N PRO A 54 -7.13 -15.03 34.54
CA PRO A 54 -7.05 -13.81 33.75
C PRO A 54 -7.17 -12.53 34.59
N ALA A 55 -7.87 -12.57 35.73
CA ALA A 55 -8.03 -11.40 36.59
C ALA A 55 -6.72 -10.93 37.25
N GLU A 56 -5.72 -11.81 37.34
CA GLU A 56 -4.40 -11.44 37.86
C GLU A 56 -3.56 -10.64 36.84
N TYR A 57 -3.91 -10.73 35.55
CA TYR A 57 -3.14 -10.19 34.44
C TYR A 57 -3.81 -8.97 33.82
N LYS A 58 -3.06 -7.89 33.68
CA LYS A 58 -3.54 -6.66 33.03
C LYS A 58 -3.55 -6.77 31.51
N LYS A 59 -2.58 -7.49 30.94
CA LYS A 59 -2.39 -7.70 29.50
C LYS A 59 -1.51 -8.91 29.22
N LEU A 60 -1.64 -9.42 28.00
CA LEU A 60 -0.82 -10.46 27.41
C LEU A 60 0.15 -9.82 26.40
N LEU A 61 1.44 -10.08 26.55
CA LEU A 61 2.46 -9.72 25.57
C LEU A 61 2.87 -10.97 24.80
N ILE A 62 2.93 -10.87 23.48
CA ILE A 62 3.28 -11.97 22.59
C ILE A 62 4.50 -11.57 21.78
N ALA A 63 5.56 -12.38 21.82
CA ALA A 63 6.75 -12.17 21.01
C ALA A 63 6.99 -13.33 20.06
N GLY A 64 6.85 -13.07 18.76
CA GLY A 64 6.98 -14.10 17.74
C GLY A 64 6.64 -13.58 16.35
N GLY A 65 6.52 -14.50 15.40
CA GLY A 65 5.92 -14.22 14.09
C GLY A 65 4.43 -14.50 14.07
N ASP A 66 3.80 -14.35 12.89
CA ASP A 66 2.35 -14.51 12.71
C ASP A 66 1.82 -15.87 13.21
N GLY A 67 2.54 -16.97 12.96
CA GLY A 67 2.15 -18.29 13.48
C GLY A 67 2.14 -18.37 15.01
N THR A 68 3.14 -17.78 15.69
CA THR A 68 3.14 -17.70 17.16
C THR A 68 1.94 -16.89 17.66
N ILE A 69 1.66 -15.76 17.00
CA ILE A 69 0.55 -14.88 17.36
C ILE A 69 -0.77 -15.63 17.18
N ASN A 70 -0.99 -16.29 16.03
CA ASN A 70 -2.20 -17.07 15.76
C ASN A 70 -2.42 -18.18 16.80
N GLN A 71 -1.39 -18.97 17.13
CA GLN A 71 -1.49 -20.05 18.12
C GLN A 71 -1.87 -19.55 19.51
N VAL A 72 -1.23 -18.47 19.96
CA VAL A 72 -1.50 -17.86 21.27
C VAL A 72 -2.90 -17.27 21.31
N LEU A 73 -3.32 -16.57 20.27
CA LEU A 73 -4.67 -16.00 20.18
C LEU A 73 -5.75 -17.08 20.16
N ASN A 74 -5.58 -18.14 19.36
CA ASN A 74 -6.52 -19.25 19.32
C ASN A 74 -6.68 -19.89 20.69
N ALA A 75 -5.57 -20.20 21.39
CA ALA A 75 -5.63 -20.80 22.71
C ALA A 75 -6.25 -19.85 23.76
N MET A 76 -5.92 -18.56 23.71
CA MET A 76 -6.49 -17.54 24.59
C MET A 76 -8.01 -17.46 24.42
N LEU A 77 -8.48 -17.29 23.18
CA LEU A 77 -9.90 -17.13 22.87
C LEU A 77 -10.70 -18.42 23.12
N HIS A 78 -10.12 -19.59 22.82
CA HIS A 78 -10.77 -20.88 23.10
C HIS A 78 -11.05 -21.09 24.60
N ASN A 79 -10.21 -20.51 25.46
CA ASN A 79 -10.40 -20.52 26.92
C ASN A 79 -11.26 -19.34 27.42
N GLY A 80 -11.91 -18.58 26.52
CA GLY A 80 -12.79 -17.47 26.87
C GLY A 80 -12.05 -16.25 27.44
N ILE A 81 -10.75 -16.13 27.19
CA ILE A 81 -9.91 -15.05 27.73
C ILE A 81 -9.82 -13.91 26.71
N THR A 82 -10.08 -12.68 27.16
CA THR A 82 -10.06 -11.47 26.32
C THR A 82 -9.16 -10.39 26.93
N LEU A 83 -7.89 -10.72 27.17
CA LEU A 83 -6.91 -9.76 27.70
C LEU A 83 -6.44 -8.80 26.60
N PRO A 84 -6.13 -7.53 26.91
CA PRO A 84 -5.43 -6.65 25.99
C PRO A 84 -4.07 -7.22 25.58
N ILE A 85 -3.64 -6.95 24.35
CA ILE A 85 -2.53 -7.65 23.71
C ILE A 85 -1.44 -6.68 23.27
N GLY A 86 -0.21 -6.90 23.69
CA GLY A 86 0.98 -6.25 23.12
C GLY A 86 1.75 -7.23 22.24
N ILE A 87 2.19 -6.80 21.05
CA ILE A 87 2.85 -7.68 20.07
C ILE A 87 4.29 -7.23 19.86
N TYR A 88 5.26 -8.10 20.12
CA TYR A 88 6.64 -7.90 19.70
C TYR A 88 6.87 -8.66 18.39
N PRO A 89 6.99 -7.96 17.24
CA PRO A 89 7.17 -8.58 15.93
C PRO A 89 8.57 -9.18 15.81
N ALA A 90 8.73 -10.44 16.21
CA ALA A 90 10.01 -11.14 16.22
C ALA A 90 10.15 -12.17 15.08
N GLY A 91 9.14 -12.30 14.21
CA GLY A 91 9.15 -13.17 13.04
C GLY A 91 9.72 -12.51 11.78
N THR A 92 9.57 -13.20 10.64
CA THR A 92 10.10 -12.74 9.34
C THR A 92 9.13 -11.82 8.59
N ALA A 93 7.83 -12.14 8.54
CA ALA A 93 6.81 -11.36 7.84
C ALA A 93 6.12 -10.35 8.79
N ASN A 94 5.62 -10.83 9.93
CA ASN A 94 4.94 -10.04 10.95
C ASN A 94 3.75 -9.27 10.40
N ASP A 95 3.04 -9.85 9.43
CA ASP A 95 1.95 -9.23 8.66
C ASP A 95 0.90 -8.58 9.58
N PHE A 96 0.48 -9.28 10.65
CA PHE A 96 -0.52 -8.75 11.58
C PHE A 96 -0.03 -7.52 12.34
N ALA A 97 1.24 -7.53 12.78
CA ALA A 97 1.84 -6.40 13.51
C ALA A 97 1.99 -5.15 12.63
N GLN A 98 2.12 -5.31 11.30
CA GLN A 98 2.27 -4.19 10.36
C GLN A 98 1.04 -3.27 10.33
N ASN A 99 -0.13 -3.80 10.70
CA ASN A 99 -1.40 -3.06 10.73
C ASN A 99 -1.46 -1.99 11.83
N PHE A 100 -0.62 -2.11 12.86
CA PHE A 100 -0.70 -1.28 14.08
C PHE A 100 0.38 -0.19 14.18
N ASN A 101 1.21 0.00 13.13
CA ASN A 101 2.29 1.00 13.10
C ASN A 101 3.21 0.96 14.34
N LEU A 102 3.56 -0.25 14.79
CA LEU A 102 4.45 -0.43 15.93
C LEU A 102 5.89 -0.03 15.56
N PRO A 103 6.63 0.66 16.45
CA PRO A 103 8.04 0.97 16.21
C PRO A 103 8.88 -0.31 16.09
N PRO A 104 10.03 -0.28 15.41
CA PRO A 104 10.83 -1.50 15.17
C PRO A 104 11.62 -1.96 16.40
N MET A 105 11.91 -1.07 17.35
CA MET A 105 12.72 -1.37 18.53
C MET A 105 11.87 -1.87 19.69
N VAL A 106 12.23 -3.04 20.26
CA VAL A 106 11.53 -3.65 21.42
C VAL A 106 11.42 -2.69 22.60
N ASP A 107 12.46 -1.89 22.83
CA ASP A 107 12.49 -0.92 23.92
C ASP A 107 11.41 0.16 23.75
N GLU A 108 11.28 0.74 22.54
CA GLU A 108 10.25 1.74 22.20
C GLU A 108 8.83 1.14 22.22
N ILE A 109 8.68 -0.09 21.71
CA ILE A 109 7.41 -0.83 21.77
C ILE A 109 6.99 -1.00 23.24
N THR A 110 7.93 -1.31 24.12
CA THR A 110 7.66 -1.54 25.54
C THR A 110 7.17 -0.26 26.23
N ASP A 111 7.68 0.91 25.86
CA ASP A 111 7.17 2.20 26.36
C ASP A 111 5.71 2.44 25.98
N ILE A 112 5.28 1.92 24.83
CA ILE A 112 3.87 1.94 24.43
C ILE A 112 3.06 0.96 25.27
N TYR A 113 3.58 -0.25 25.49
CA TYR A 113 2.87 -1.31 26.21
C TYR A 113 2.76 -1.11 27.70
N THR A 114 3.53 -0.19 28.27
CA THR A 114 3.32 0.26 29.66
C THR A 114 2.10 1.17 29.82
N ARG A 115 1.62 1.79 28.73
CA ARG A 115 0.44 2.67 28.71
C ARG A 115 -0.84 1.88 28.42
N GLU A 116 -1.98 2.51 28.67
CA GLU A 116 -3.32 1.93 28.43
C GLU A 116 -3.98 2.50 27.17
N ASN A 117 -3.20 2.57 26.08
CA ASN A 117 -3.67 3.01 24.77
C ASN A 117 -3.92 1.80 23.87
N TYR A 118 -5.09 1.74 23.22
CA TYR A 118 -5.52 0.56 22.48
C TYR A 118 -6.18 0.90 21.14
N SER A 119 -5.96 0.00 20.17
CA SER A 119 -6.72 -0.11 18.94
C SER A 119 -7.48 -1.43 18.94
N TYR A 120 -8.60 -1.49 18.25
CA TYR A 120 -9.37 -2.71 18.10
C TYR A 120 -9.12 -3.34 16.74
N ALA A 121 -9.09 -4.66 16.72
CA ALA A 121 -8.94 -5.45 15.51
C ALA A 121 -9.98 -6.57 15.46
N ASP A 122 -10.44 -6.83 14.26
CA ASP A 122 -11.32 -7.92 13.94
C ASP A 122 -10.54 -9.23 13.92
N ILE A 123 -11.25 -10.33 14.15
CA ILE A 123 -10.70 -11.67 13.97
C ILE A 123 -11.67 -12.50 13.14
N GLY A 124 -11.13 -13.19 12.14
CA GLY A 124 -11.87 -14.15 11.37
C GLY A 124 -12.04 -15.45 12.16
N MET A 125 -13.20 -16.08 12.02
CA MET A 125 -13.50 -17.37 12.63
C MET A 125 -14.08 -18.31 11.58
N ILE A 126 -13.53 -19.52 11.48
CA ILE A 126 -14.08 -20.61 10.68
C ILE A 126 -14.44 -21.75 11.61
N ASN A 127 -15.74 -22.02 11.71
CA ASN A 127 -16.38 -22.86 12.73
C ASN A 127 -15.90 -22.47 14.14
N ASN A 128 -14.91 -23.17 14.70
CA ASN A 128 -14.40 -22.93 16.05
C ASN A 128 -12.90 -22.59 16.07
N ARG A 129 -12.29 -22.26 14.92
CA ARG A 129 -10.88 -21.84 14.81
C ARG A 129 -10.79 -20.41 14.31
N TYR A 130 -9.82 -19.68 14.82
CA TYR A 130 -9.60 -18.27 14.51
C TYR A 130 -8.44 -18.06 13.55
N PHE A 131 -8.54 -17.03 12.71
CA PHE A 131 -7.46 -16.55 11.86
C PHE A 131 -7.39 -15.01 11.91
N ILE A 132 -6.18 -14.48 11.79
CA ILE A 132 -5.87 -13.05 11.91
C ILE A 132 -5.61 -12.38 10.57
N ASN A 133 -5.04 -13.09 9.59
CA ASN A 133 -4.70 -12.50 8.29
C ASN A 133 -5.48 -13.14 7.15
N VAL A 134 -5.39 -14.46 7.00
CA VAL A 134 -5.94 -15.17 5.85
C VAL A 134 -6.44 -16.57 6.20
N ALA A 135 -7.57 -16.93 5.60
CA ALA A 135 -7.95 -18.32 5.38
C ALA A 135 -7.99 -18.60 3.88
N SER A 136 -7.54 -19.78 3.46
CA SER A 136 -7.57 -20.19 2.05
C SER A 136 -8.05 -21.62 1.88
N LEU A 137 -8.65 -21.88 0.72
CA LEU A 137 -9.14 -23.20 0.33
C LEU A 137 -8.90 -23.44 -1.17
N GLY A 138 -8.75 -24.70 -1.56
CA GLY A 138 -8.49 -25.13 -2.94
C GLY A 138 -7.11 -25.75 -3.14
N CYS A 139 -6.80 -26.16 -4.37
CA CYS A 139 -5.64 -27.03 -4.65
C CYS A 139 -4.26 -26.46 -4.27
N LEU A 140 -4.10 -25.14 -4.12
CA LEU A 140 -2.83 -24.54 -3.68
C LEU A 140 -2.47 -24.86 -2.22
N VAL A 141 -3.48 -25.19 -1.39
CA VAL A 141 -3.30 -25.52 0.03
C VAL A 141 -2.69 -26.91 0.23
N ASP A 142 -3.11 -27.89 -0.57
CA ASP A 142 -2.58 -29.26 -0.47
C ASP A 142 -1.09 -29.34 -0.86
N VAL A 143 -0.61 -28.37 -1.65
CA VAL A 143 0.78 -28.30 -2.11
C VAL A 143 1.68 -27.69 -1.04
N SER A 144 1.27 -26.61 -0.38
CA SER A 144 2.03 -25.97 0.70
C SER A 144 2.15 -26.89 1.94
N GLN A 145 1.13 -27.71 2.20
CA GLN A 145 1.12 -28.66 3.32
C GLN A 145 1.90 -29.96 3.03
N LYS A 146 2.16 -30.29 1.76
CA LYS A 146 2.96 -31.46 1.35
C LYS A 146 4.42 -31.13 1.04
N THR A 147 4.81 -29.85 1.09
CA THR A 147 6.22 -29.47 0.96
C THR A 147 6.99 -29.79 2.23
N ASP A 148 7.72 -30.90 2.18
CA ASP A 148 8.70 -31.34 3.18
C ASP A 148 9.63 -30.20 3.59
N THR A 149 9.72 -29.91 4.90
CA THR A 149 10.48 -28.80 5.50
C THR A 149 12.00 -28.94 5.36
N LYS A 150 12.49 -29.85 4.51
CA LYS A 150 13.90 -30.26 4.37
C LYS A 150 14.61 -29.77 3.11
N LEU A 151 13.95 -29.08 2.18
CA LEU A 151 14.61 -28.62 0.95
C LEU A 151 15.28 -27.25 1.12
N LYS A 152 16.20 -27.15 2.09
CA LYS A 152 17.01 -25.94 2.28
C LYS A 152 18.40 -25.97 1.67
N ASN A 153 18.93 -27.12 1.23
CA ASN A 153 20.33 -27.18 0.81
C ASN A 153 20.49 -28.04 -0.46
N SER A 154 20.67 -27.36 -1.61
CA SER A 154 21.64 -27.69 -2.69
C SER A 154 21.24 -27.24 -4.11
N PHE A 155 20.04 -26.69 -4.36
CA PHE A 155 19.64 -26.18 -5.70
C PHE A 155 18.81 -24.89 -5.73
N GLY A 156 18.97 -23.99 -4.75
CA GLY A 156 18.53 -22.57 -4.83
C GLY A 156 17.05 -22.30 -5.18
N ILE A 157 16.71 -21.02 -5.34
CA ILE A 157 15.35 -20.49 -5.59
C ILE A 157 14.67 -21.10 -6.84
N PHE A 158 15.45 -21.66 -7.78
CA PHE A 158 14.97 -22.32 -8.98
C PHE A 158 14.19 -23.62 -8.71
N SER A 159 14.56 -24.36 -7.67
CA SER A 159 13.80 -25.55 -7.25
C SER A 159 12.38 -25.18 -6.76
N TYR A 160 12.23 -24.01 -6.14
CA TYR A 160 10.94 -23.47 -5.71
C TYR A 160 10.06 -23.07 -6.91
N TYR A 161 10.62 -22.45 -7.95
CA TYR A 161 9.89 -22.10 -9.17
C TYR A 161 9.52 -23.32 -10.04
N LEU A 162 10.44 -24.28 -10.22
CA LEU A 162 10.17 -25.49 -10.99
C LEU A 162 9.09 -26.35 -10.33
N LYS A 163 9.14 -26.48 -9.01
CA LYS A 163 8.10 -27.16 -8.25
C LYS A 163 6.79 -26.37 -8.26
N GLY A 164 6.85 -25.04 -8.16
CA GLY A 164 5.68 -24.18 -8.35
C GLY A 164 4.97 -24.40 -9.69
N ILE A 165 5.72 -24.55 -10.79
CA ILE A 165 5.17 -24.83 -12.14
C ILE A 165 4.63 -26.27 -12.25
N GLU A 166 5.34 -27.26 -11.71
CA GLU A 166 4.89 -28.66 -11.70
C GLU A 166 3.57 -28.82 -10.92
N GLU A 167 3.47 -28.16 -9.77
CA GLU A 167 2.29 -28.16 -8.93
C GLU A 167 1.16 -27.33 -9.54
N PHE A 168 1.49 -26.26 -10.28
CA PHE A 168 0.51 -25.47 -11.03
C PHE A 168 -0.21 -26.29 -12.12
N GLN A 169 0.51 -27.20 -12.78
CA GLN A 169 -0.09 -28.12 -13.77
C GLN A 169 -1.00 -29.18 -13.14
N ARG A 170 -0.88 -29.40 -11.82
CA ARG A 170 -1.73 -30.32 -11.05
C ARG A 170 -2.97 -29.65 -10.47
N LEU A 171 -3.10 -28.32 -10.58
CA LEU A 171 -4.26 -27.58 -10.10
C LEU A 171 -5.51 -28.04 -10.84
N LYS A 172 -6.47 -28.56 -10.07
CA LYS A 172 -7.81 -28.88 -10.56
C LYS A 172 -8.78 -27.88 -9.97
N PRO A 173 -9.63 -27.26 -10.79
CA PRO A 173 -10.72 -26.47 -10.25
C PRO A 173 -11.70 -27.43 -9.57
N VAL A 174 -12.24 -26.98 -8.44
CA VAL A 174 -13.18 -27.75 -7.62
C VAL A 174 -14.48 -26.98 -7.53
N ARG A 175 -15.60 -27.69 -7.52
CA ARG A 175 -16.90 -27.03 -7.40
C ARG A 175 -17.11 -26.61 -5.95
N ILE A 176 -17.30 -25.32 -5.73
CA ILE A 176 -17.59 -24.75 -4.42
C ILE A 176 -18.95 -24.06 -4.46
N ARG A 177 -19.75 -24.29 -3.42
CA ARG A 177 -20.96 -23.51 -3.17
C ARG A 177 -20.69 -22.53 -2.04
N ILE A 178 -21.00 -21.26 -2.26
CA ILE A 178 -20.86 -20.18 -1.29
C ILE A 178 -22.22 -19.52 -1.13
N GLU A 179 -22.61 -19.33 0.12
CA GLU A 179 -23.82 -18.60 0.49
C GLU A 179 -23.42 -17.46 1.45
N SER A 180 -23.67 -16.23 1.03
CA SER A 180 -23.55 -15.02 1.85
C SER A 180 -24.70 -14.06 1.53
N ASP A 181 -24.85 -13.01 2.33
CA ASP A 181 -25.87 -11.98 2.06
C ASP A 181 -25.57 -11.19 0.75
N GLN A 182 -24.33 -11.25 0.26
CA GLN A 182 -23.85 -10.53 -0.93
C GLN A 182 -23.82 -11.41 -2.18
N LEU A 183 -23.63 -12.72 -2.03
CA LEU A 183 -23.37 -13.62 -3.14
C LEU A 183 -23.90 -15.03 -2.85
N ILE A 184 -24.64 -15.57 -3.82
CA ILE A 184 -24.86 -17.01 -3.97
C ILE A 184 -24.01 -17.45 -5.17
N PHE A 185 -23.05 -18.33 -4.91
CA PHE A 185 -22.12 -18.84 -5.93
C PHE A 185 -22.12 -20.36 -5.89
N ASP A 186 -22.19 -20.99 -7.05
CA ASP A 186 -22.20 -22.46 -7.19
C ASP A 186 -21.51 -22.83 -8.52
N GLU A 187 -20.19 -22.63 -8.55
CA GLU A 187 -19.36 -22.88 -9.74
C GLU A 187 -18.00 -23.49 -9.38
N GLU A 188 -17.22 -23.83 -10.40
CA GLU A 188 -15.85 -24.32 -10.27
C GLU A 188 -14.84 -23.17 -10.03
N ALA A 189 -13.98 -23.32 -9.02
CA ALA A 189 -12.91 -22.39 -8.69
C ALA A 189 -11.60 -23.13 -8.39
N TYR A 190 -10.47 -22.49 -8.66
CA TYR A 190 -9.15 -23.06 -8.33
C TYR A 190 -8.80 -22.90 -6.86
N PHE A 191 -9.06 -21.71 -6.31
CA PHE A 191 -8.86 -21.40 -4.91
C PHE A 191 -9.68 -20.17 -4.52
N MET A 192 -9.91 -20.04 -3.22
CA MET A 192 -10.56 -18.89 -2.61
C MET A 192 -9.72 -18.40 -1.44
N LEU A 193 -9.64 -17.09 -1.29
CA LEU A 193 -8.98 -16.40 -0.19
C LEU A 193 -10.02 -15.62 0.60
N ILE A 194 -9.94 -15.72 1.92
CA ILE A 194 -10.76 -15.00 2.89
C ILE A 194 -9.78 -14.18 3.72
N MET A 195 -9.83 -12.86 3.55
CA MET A 195 -8.81 -11.96 4.06
C MET A 195 -9.39 -11.09 5.16
N ASN A 196 -8.66 -11.00 6.26
CA ASN A 196 -8.86 -10.03 7.35
C ASN A 196 -7.70 -9.02 7.42
N GLY A 197 -6.57 -9.34 6.77
CA GLY A 197 -5.41 -8.47 6.63
C GLY A 197 -5.09 -8.14 5.17
N LYS A 198 -4.33 -7.07 4.95
CA LYS A 198 -3.91 -6.61 3.60
C LYS A 198 -2.86 -7.52 2.93
N SER A 199 -2.17 -8.35 3.72
CA SER A 199 -1.09 -9.20 3.27
C SER A 199 -1.26 -10.65 3.75
N ALA A 200 -0.71 -11.57 2.97
CA ALA A 200 -0.59 -12.98 3.35
C ALA A 200 0.73 -13.54 2.82
N GLY A 201 1.46 -14.28 3.64
CA GLY A 201 2.66 -15.02 3.22
C GLY A 201 3.77 -14.15 2.60
N GLY A 202 3.86 -12.87 2.97
CA GLY A 202 4.80 -11.91 2.39
C GLY A 202 4.31 -11.19 1.13
N PHE A 203 3.12 -11.50 0.62
CA PHE A 203 2.48 -10.78 -0.49
C PHE A 203 1.72 -9.55 0.02
N LYS A 204 2.37 -8.39 -0.05
CA LYS A 204 1.90 -7.13 0.56
C LYS A 204 0.65 -6.48 -0.07
N LYS A 205 0.18 -6.99 -1.21
CA LYS A 205 -0.90 -6.38 -2.00
C LYS A 205 -1.96 -7.38 -2.45
N ILE A 206 -2.07 -8.52 -1.76
CA ILE A 206 -3.05 -9.55 -2.15
C ILE A 206 -4.48 -9.13 -1.80
N ALA A 207 -4.68 -8.29 -0.79
CA ALA A 207 -5.98 -7.72 -0.44
C ALA A 207 -5.84 -6.20 -0.19
N PRO A 208 -5.65 -5.39 -1.25
CA PRO A 208 -5.34 -3.97 -1.10
C PRO A 208 -6.48 -3.16 -0.47
N LEU A 209 -7.71 -3.69 -0.54
CA LEU A 209 -8.92 -3.06 -0.01
C LEU A 209 -9.23 -3.46 1.44
N SER A 210 -8.54 -4.48 1.98
CA SER A 210 -8.87 -5.05 3.28
C SER A 210 -8.56 -4.10 4.44
N VAL A 211 -9.47 -4.01 5.39
CA VAL A 211 -9.34 -3.19 6.60
C VAL A 211 -9.54 -4.10 7.81
N TYR A 212 -8.56 -4.15 8.71
CA TYR A 212 -8.53 -5.13 9.81
C TYR A 212 -9.54 -4.85 10.95
N ASN A 213 -10.38 -3.83 10.82
CA ASN A 213 -11.28 -3.34 11.86
C ASN A 213 -12.58 -2.71 11.33
N ASP A 214 -13.01 -3.07 10.12
CA ASP A 214 -14.26 -2.58 9.52
C ASP A 214 -15.47 -3.51 9.74
N GLY A 215 -15.27 -4.63 10.42
CA GLY A 215 -16.27 -5.64 10.69
C GLY A 215 -16.63 -6.49 9.47
N LEU A 216 -15.75 -6.57 8.47
CA LEU A 216 -15.95 -7.32 7.23
C LEU A 216 -14.73 -8.19 6.91
N LEU A 217 -14.95 -9.21 6.06
CA LEU A 217 -13.91 -10.02 5.44
C LEU A 217 -13.92 -9.79 3.94
N ASP A 218 -12.74 -9.72 3.35
CA ASP A 218 -12.55 -9.57 1.92
C ASP A 218 -12.41 -10.93 1.26
N ILE A 219 -13.34 -11.26 0.37
CA ILE A 219 -13.44 -12.57 -0.27
C ILE A 219 -12.96 -12.46 -1.70
N TYR A 220 -11.96 -13.28 -2.07
CA TYR A 220 -11.47 -13.41 -3.44
C TYR A 220 -11.66 -14.84 -3.93
N ILE A 221 -12.44 -15.03 -4.99
CA ILE A 221 -12.66 -16.33 -5.62
C ILE A 221 -12.01 -16.35 -6.99
N PHE A 222 -11.05 -17.25 -7.21
CA PHE A 222 -10.38 -17.42 -8.48
C PHE A 222 -11.08 -18.53 -9.28
N LYS A 223 -11.98 -18.12 -10.17
CA LYS A 223 -12.80 -19.03 -10.97
C LYS A 223 -11.97 -19.88 -11.92
N LYS A 224 -12.55 -21.01 -12.35
CA LYS A 224 -12.02 -21.80 -13.45
C LYS A 224 -11.82 -20.92 -14.70
N CYS A 225 -10.60 -20.99 -15.22
CA CYS A 225 -10.13 -20.34 -16.43
C CYS A 225 -8.99 -21.17 -17.03
N PRO A 226 -8.61 -20.95 -18.31
CA PRO A 226 -7.41 -21.55 -18.87
C PRO A 226 -6.17 -21.31 -17.97
N LEU A 227 -5.29 -22.31 -17.84
CA LEU A 227 -4.12 -22.22 -16.94
C LEU A 227 -3.21 -21.02 -17.26
N ILE A 228 -3.15 -20.60 -18.52
CA ILE A 228 -2.39 -19.40 -18.92
C ILE A 228 -2.98 -18.12 -18.32
N ASP A 229 -4.31 -18.02 -18.26
CA ASP A 229 -5.01 -16.89 -17.66
C ASP A 229 -4.86 -16.94 -16.15
N LEU A 230 -4.88 -18.13 -15.55
CA LEU A 230 -4.59 -18.31 -14.12
C LEU A 230 -3.16 -17.87 -13.77
N MET A 231 -2.15 -18.18 -14.60
CA MET A 231 -0.78 -17.71 -14.38
C MET A 231 -0.69 -16.19 -14.46
N ALA A 232 -1.36 -15.58 -15.44
CA ALA A 232 -1.43 -14.14 -15.58
C ALA A 232 -2.14 -13.49 -14.37
N LEU A 233 -3.18 -14.14 -13.84
CA LEU A 233 -3.91 -13.71 -12.65
C LEU A 233 -3.06 -13.75 -11.40
N VAL A 234 -2.30 -14.82 -11.18
CA VAL A 234 -1.32 -14.88 -10.07
C VAL A 234 -0.32 -13.74 -10.19
N GLY A 235 0.20 -13.48 -11.39
CA GLY A 235 1.09 -12.34 -11.64
C GLY A 235 0.47 -10.98 -11.33
N LYS A 236 -0.82 -10.78 -11.66
CA LYS A 236 -1.58 -9.57 -11.28
C LYS A 236 -1.86 -9.51 -9.79
N ALA A 237 -2.10 -10.64 -9.13
CA ALA A 237 -2.35 -10.71 -7.69
C ALA A 237 -1.12 -10.27 -6.89
N LEU A 238 0.09 -10.62 -7.34
CA LEU A 238 1.34 -10.11 -6.76
C LEU A 238 1.47 -8.58 -6.82
N LYS A 239 0.83 -7.94 -7.81
CA LYS A 239 0.82 -6.48 -7.99
C LYS A 239 -0.37 -5.79 -7.32
N GLY A 240 -1.39 -6.56 -6.90
CA GLY A 240 -2.65 -6.04 -6.38
C GLY A 240 -3.63 -5.57 -7.46
N GLU A 241 -3.58 -6.14 -8.68
CA GLU A 241 -4.38 -5.72 -9.84
C GLU A 241 -5.36 -6.81 -10.33
N HIS A 242 -5.60 -7.83 -9.50
CA HIS A 242 -6.33 -9.04 -9.88
C HIS A 242 -7.85 -8.90 -9.72
N ASP A 243 -8.30 -7.97 -8.88
CA ASP A 243 -9.70 -7.59 -8.64
C ASP A 243 -10.44 -7.15 -9.91
N THR A 244 -9.72 -6.54 -10.87
CA THR A 244 -10.29 -6.12 -12.16
C THR A 244 -10.50 -7.25 -13.18
N SER A 245 -10.11 -8.49 -12.85
CA SER A 245 -10.22 -9.62 -13.77
C SER A 245 -11.63 -10.23 -13.79
N PRO A 246 -12.20 -10.59 -14.96
CA PRO A 246 -13.47 -11.30 -15.03
C PRO A 246 -13.43 -12.72 -14.42
N HIS A 247 -12.23 -13.24 -14.16
CA HIS A 247 -12.00 -14.55 -13.54
C HIS A 247 -11.81 -14.47 -12.01
N VAL A 248 -11.86 -13.27 -11.43
CA VAL A 248 -11.83 -13.06 -9.98
C VAL A 248 -13.16 -12.48 -9.57
N ILE A 249 -13.80 -13.08 -8.57
CA ILE A 249 -14.92 -12.46 -7.87
C ILE A 249 -14.38 -11.88 -6.59
N TYR A 250 -14.69 -10.61 -6.34
CA TYR A 250 -14.42 -9.91 -5.09
C TYR A 250 -15.71 -9.41 -4.47
N PHE A 251 -15.87 -9.64 -3.17
CA PHE A 251 -16.92 -9.01 -2.36
C PHE A 251 -16.51 -8.98 -0.88
N GLN A 252 -17.14 -8.12 -0.11
CA GLN A 252 -16.96 -8.04 1.34
C GLN A 252 -18.18 -8.61 2.06
N THR A 253 -17.96 -9.32 3.16
CA THR A 253 -19.06 -9.85 3.98
C THR A 253 -18.66 -10.07 5.42
N SER A 254 -19.61 -9.99 6.35
CA SER A 254 -19.39 -10.34 7.76
C SER A 254 -19.55 -11.83 8.04
N LYS A 255 -20.20 -12.58 7.15
CA LYS A 255 -20.44 -14.02 7.29
C LYS A 255 -20.62 -14.71 5.94
N LEU A 256 -20.16 -15.94 5.83
CA LEU A 256 -20.49 -16.80 4.69
C LEU A 256 -20.42 -18.28 5.09
N THR A 257 -21.14 -19.11 4.34
CA THR A 257 -20.99 -20.56 4.40
C THR A 257 -20.38 -21.05 3.10
N VAL A 258 -19.30 -21.83 3.20
CA VAL A 258 -18.68 -22.52 2.05
C VAL A 258 -18.93 -24.01 2.17
N MET A 259 -19.40 -24.61 1.10
CA MET A 259 -19.63 -26.04 0.96
C MET A 259 -18.82 -26.57 -0.23
N CYS A 260 -18.25 -27.76 -0.07
CA CYS A 260 -17.55 -28.47 -1.11
C CYS A 260 -17.71 -29.98 -0.85
N ASP A 261 -18.09 -30.73 -1.88
CA ASP A 261 -18.23 -32.19 -1.81
C ASP A 261 -16.88 -32.91 -1.96
N GLU A 262 -15.86 -32.19 -2.43
CA GLU A 262 -14.51 -32.72 -2.59
C GLU A 262 -13.68 -32.53 -1.31
N ASN A 263 -12.82 -33.52 -1.03
CA ASN A 263 -11.91 -33.45 0.11
C ASN A 263 -10.68 -32.59 -0.23
N ILE A 264 -10.85 -31.26 -0.23
CA ILE A 264 -9.78 -30.29 -0.43
C ILE A 264 -9.24 -29.77 0.90
N GLY A 265 -7.93 -29.55 0.97
CA GLY A 265 -7.30 -28.90 2.11
C GLY A 265 -7.76 -27.46 2.31
N THR A 266 -7.84 -27.04 3.57
CA THR A 266 -7.96 -25.63 3.97
C THR A 266 -6.75 -25.21 4.80
N ASP A 267 -6.48 -23.92 4.79
CA ASP A 267 -5.36 -23.27 5.47
C ASP A 267 -5.87 -22.06 6.25
N LEU A 268 -5.41 -21.92 7.49
CA LEU A 268 -5.69 -20.79 8.37
C LEU A 268 -4.34 -20.22 8.82
N ASP A 269 -3.97 -19.04 8.33
CA ASP A 269 -2.68 -18.38 8.60
C ASP A 269 -1.43 -19.28 8.44
N GLY A 270 -1.44 -20.19 7.45
CA GLY A 270 -0.34 -21.12 7.19
C GLY A 270 -0.40 -22.43 7.99
N GLU A 271 -1.42 -22.64 8.81
CA GLU A 271 -1.70 -23.92 9.46
C GLU A 271 -2.83 -24.69 8.76
N LYS A 272 -2.80 -26.02 8.89
CA LYS A 272 -3.90 -26.87 8.39
C LYS A 272 -5.23 -26.48 9.04
N GLY A 273 -6.19 -26.10 8.21
CA GLY A 273 -7.54 -25.75 8.59
C GLY A 273 -8.45 -26.96 8.81
N ILE A 274 -9.76 -26.71 8.77
CA ILE A 274 -10.83 -27.70 9.02
C ILE A 274 -11.54 -28.10 7.73
N GLY A 275 -12.28 -29.22 7.76
CA GLY A 275 -13.09 -29.69 6.63
C GLY A 275 -14.43 -28.95 6.47
N PHE A 276 -15.04 -29.11 5.29
CA PHE A 276 -16.34 -28.53 4.95
C PHE A 276 -17.49 -29.21 5.73
N PRO A 277 -18.63 -28.51 5.96
CA PRO A 277 -18.88 -27.12 5.60
C PRO A 277 -18.12 -26.13 6.48
N LEU A 278 -17.71 -25.01 5.88
CA LEU A 278 -17.02 -23.91 6.54
C LEU A 278 -18.02 -22.81 6.83
N ASN A 279 -18.31 -22.56 8.09
CA ASN A 279 -19.08 -21.41 8.55
C ASN A 279 -18.08 -20.33 8.96
N VAL A 280 -17.99 -19.31 8.14
CA VAL A 280 -17.04 -18.21 8.28
C VAL A 280 -17.79 -17.01 8.82
N GLN A 281 -17.23 -16.36 9.83
CA GLN A 281 -17.71 -15.08 10.31
C GLN A 281 -16.56 -14.22 10.82
N VAL A 282 -16.76 -12.91 10.79
CA VAL A 282 -15.88 -11.96 11.47
C VAL A 282 -16.43 -11.66 12.85
N LEU A 283 -15.53 -11.56 13.83
CA LEU A 283 -15.83 -11.04 15.15
C LEU A 283 -15.29 -9.60 15.21
N PRO A 284 -16.18 -8.59 15.07
CA PRO A 284 -15.75 -7.20 14.96
C PRO A 284 -15.16 -6.70 16.28
N SER A 285 -14.06 -5.95 16.20
CA SER A 285 -13.37 -5.34 17.33
C SER A 285 -13.06 -6.29 18.50
N HIS A 286 -12.89 -7.59 18.20
CA HIS A 286 -12.80 -8.63 19.23
C HIS A 286 -11.43 -8.63 19.94
N LEU A 287 -10.38 -8.17 19.26
CA LEU A 287 -9.04 -8.09 19.81
C LEU A 287 -8.72 -6.65 20.21
N LYS A 288 -8.28 -6.48 21.47
CA LYS A 288 -7.82 -5.19 22.00
C LYS A 288 -6.29 -5.13 21.96
N ILE A 289 -5.74 -4.44 20.97
CA ILE A 289 -4.30 -4.37 20.71
C ILE A 289 -3.72 -3.09 21.30
N ASN A 290 -2.64 -3.19 22.07
CA ASN A 290 -1.98 -2.04 22.67
C ASN A 290 -1.19 -1.27 21.60
N THR A 291 -1.49 0.01 21.44
CA THR A 291 -0.92 0.87 20.38
C THR A 291 -0.52 2.22 20.93
N LYS A 292 0.19 3.03 20.13
CA LYS A 292 0.67 4.36 20.55
C LYS A 292 -0.48 5.30 20.93
N PHE A 293 -1.59 5.21 20.20
CA PHE A 293 -2.79 6.04 20.35
C PHE A 293 -4.04 5.18 20.57
N ASN A 294 -5.08 5.77 21.18
CA ASN A 294 -6.43 5.19 21.20
C ASN A 294 -7.11 5.48 19.87
N ASN A 295 -7.54 4.41 19.19
CA ASN A 295 -8.37 4.53 18.00
C ASN A 295 -9.72 3.88 18.32
N GLU A 296 -10.66 4.68 18.85
CA GLU A 296 -12.06 4.24 19.05
C GLU A 296 -12.85 4.24 17.74
N ASP A 297 -12.39 4.96 16.72
CA ASP A 297 -12.93 4.92 15.35
C ASP A 297 -11.80 4.59 14.36
N GLY A 298 -12.01 3.58 13.53
CA GLY A 298 -11.02 3.00 12.63
C GLY A 298 -10.28 4.02 11.77
N PHE A 299 -8.99 4.21 12.05
CA PHE A 299 -8.08 4.93 11.17
C PHE A 299 -7.29 3.94 10.31
N SER A 300 -7.45 4.03 9.00
CA SER A 300 -6.65 3.34 7.99
C SER A 300 -5.19 3.77 8.12
N SER A 301 -4.32 2.84 8.53
CA SER A 301 -2.89 3.09 8.72
C SER A 301 -2.17 3.21 7.37
N THR A 302 -1.68 4.41 7.04
CA THR A 302 -0.50 4.61 6.20
C THR A 302 0.73 4.69 7.09
N ARG A 303 1.73 3.83 6.84
CA ARG A 303 3.00 3.73 7.59
C ARG A 303 3.82 5.02 7.51
N GLU A 304 4.42 5.44 8.62
CA GLU A 304 5.65 6.25 8.64
C GLU A 304 6.87 5.31 8.57
N PHE A 305 7.74 5.50 7.57
CA PHE A 305 9.02 4.79 7.48
C PHE A 305 10.09 5.51 8.32
N SER A 306 10.89 4.76 9.09
CA SER A 306 12.04 5.31 9.82
C SER A 306 13.24 5.53 8.87
N PHE A 307 13.87 6.70 8.97
CA PHE A 307 15.05 7.12 8.20
C PHE A 307 16.29 6.21 8.37
N ALA A 308 16.35 5.39 9.42
CA ALA A 308 17.49 4.50 9.67
C ALA A 308 17.54 3.31 8.69
N ASP A 309 16.37 2.79 8.29
CA ASP A 309 16.27 1.65 7.38
C ASP A 309 16.67 2.02 5.94
N VAL A 310 16.46 3.29 5.56
CA VAL A 310 16.81 3.84 4.25
C VAL A 310 18.32 4.03 4.10
N LYS A 311 19.01 4.43 5.18
CA LYS A 311 20.46 4.68 5.14
C LYS A 311 21.25 3.38 4.95
N PHE A 312 20.81 2.28 5.58
CA PHE A 312 21.41 0.95 5.43
C PHE A 312 21.21 0.36 4.02
N ALA A 313 20.04 0.59 3.41
CA ALA A 313 19.77 0.18 2.03
C ALA A 313 20.57 1.00 1.01
N ALA A 314 20.72 2.31 1.24
CA ALA A 314 21.48 3.21 0.36
C ALA A 314 22.98 2.90 0.33
N GLU A 315 23.58 2.51 1.47
CA GLU A 315 25.00 2.14 1.54
C GLU A 315 25.32 0.82 0.82
N GLN A 316 24.37 -0.12 0.76
CA GLN A 316 24.49 -1.38 0.00
C GLN A 316 24.32 -1.18 -1.51
N ILE A 317 23.49 -0.22 -1.94
CA ILE A 317 23.24 0.09 -3.35
C ILE A 317 24.44 0.80 -3.99
N SER A 318 25.17 1.63 -3.22
CA SER A 318 26.27 2.44 -3.74
C SER A 318 27.54 1.63 -4.12
N ASN A 319 27.69 0.39 -3.64
CA ASN A 319 28.98 -0.33 -3.71
C ASN A 319 29.02 -1.59 -4.60
N GLY A 320 27.99 -1.91 -5.40
CA GLY A 320 28.13 -3.08 -6.28
C GLY A 320 27.03 -3.44 -7.28
N VAL A 321 25.89 -2.74 -7.33
CA VAL A 321 24.70 -3.29 -8.00
C VAL A 321 24.58 -2.94 -9.49
N LEU A 322 25.31 -1.94 -9.99
CA LEU A 322 25.21 -1.49 -11.39
C LEU A 322 25.70 -2.52 -12.43
N SER A 323 26.62 -3.43 -12.07
CA SER A 323 27.13 -4.45 -13.00
C SER A 323 26.30 -5.75 -12.99
N GLU A 324 25.64 -6.09 -11.89
CA GLU A 324 24.79 -7.29 -11.77
C GLU A 324 23.35 -7.07 -12.26
N MET A 325 22.83 -5.85 -12.15
CA MET A 325 21.48 -5.52 -12.64
C MET A 325 21.34 -5.61 -14.17
N ALA A 326 22.41 -5.59 -14.96
CA ALA A 326 22.32 -5.67 -16.42
C ALA A 326 22.18 -7.11 -16.98
N ARG A 327 22.31 -8.15 -16.14
CA ARG A 327 22.25 -9.56 -16.57
C ARG A 327 20.84 -10.15 -16.73
N PRO A 328 19.83 -9.85 -15.89
CA PRO A 328 18.50 -10.47 -15.99
C PRO A 328 17.62 -9.95 -17.13
N PHE A 329 17.91 -8.77 -17.69
CA PHE A 329 17.05 -8.09 -18.66
C PHE A 329 17.18 -8.60 -20.11
N ARG A 330 17.93 -9.69 -20.34
CA ARG A 330 18.01 -10.33 -21.67
C ARG A 330 16.94 -11.39 -21.94
N GLU A 331 16.27 -11.91 -20.90
CA GLU A 331 15.37 -13.08 -21.04
C GLU A 331 13.87 -12.78 -20.92
N PHE A 332 13.48 -11.62 -20.38
CA PHE A 332 12.09 -11.18 -20.44
C PHE A 332 11.89 -10.33 -21.71
N ARG A 333 10.88 -10.66 -22.53
CA ARG A 333 10.30 -9.72 -23.50
C ARG A 333 9.55 -8.61 -22.75
N ILE A 334 10.27 -7.85 -21.94
CA ILE A 334 9.83 -6.52 -21.52
C ILE A 334 9.99 -5.65 -22.76
N ASP A 335 8.95 -4.90 -23.08
CA ASP A 335 9.01 -3.90 -24.15
C ASP A 335 10.28 -3.05 -23.92
N ARG A 336 11.16 -3.00 -24.92
CA ARG A 336 12.41 -2.25 -24.84
C ARG A 336 12.17 -0.80 -24.43
N ASN A 337 11.00 -0.26 -24.75
CA ASN A 337 10.59 1.07 -24.36
C ASN A 337 10.38 1.20 -22.85
N VAL A 338 9.82 0.18 -22.16
CA VAL A 338 9.65 0.20 -20.69
C VAL A 338 10.99 0.11 -19.96
N ILE A 339 11.93 -0.72 -20.47
CA ILE A 339 13.30 -0.75 -19.93
C ILE A 339 13.98 0.60 -20.17
N ALA A 340 13.82 1.21 -21.34
CA ALA A 340 14.37 2.53 -21.64
C ALA A 340 13.76 3.62 -20.73
N ASP A 341 12.45 3.57 -20.47
CA ASP A 341 11.75 4.50 -19.57
C ASP A 341 12.24 4.33 -18.12
N MET A 342 12.41 3.11 -17.63
CA MET A 342 12.96 2.84 -16.28
C MET A 342 14.42 3.26 -16.16
N VAL A 343 15.25 3.00 -17.19
CA VAL A 343 16.64 3.45 -17.23
C VAL A 343 16.72 4.98 -17.20
N LYS A 344 15.85 5.68 -17.94
CA LYS A 344 15.74 7.14 -17.91
C LYS A 344 15.36 7.66 -16.53
N ILE A 345 14.34 7.08 -15.89
CA ILE A 345 13.92 7.45 -14.52
C ILE A 345 15.08 7.24 -13.53
N VAL A 346 15.78 6.10 -13.61
CA VAL A 346 16.91 5.80 -12.73
C VAL A 346 18.09 6.73 -12.98
N SER A 347 18.35 7.12 -14.22
CA SER A 347 19.39 8.10 -14.55
C SER A 347 19.04 9.53 -14.11
N ASP A 348 17.75 9.87 -14.02
CA ASP A 348 17.30 11.19 -13.55
C ASP A 348 17.18 11.28 -12.03
N LEU A 349 17.03 10.15 -11.30
CA LEU A 349 16.95 10.12 -9.82
C LEU A 349 17.98 11.00 -9.09
N PRO A 350 19.27 11.06 -9.48
CA PRO A 350 20.26 11.92 -8.82
C PRO A 350 19.98 13.42 -8.94
N ARG A 351 19.17 13.84 -9.91
CA ARG A 351 18.76 15.24 -10.12
C ARG A 351 17.60 15.65 -9.21
N HIS A 352 16.92 14.71 -8.57
CA HIS A 352 15.77 14.98 -7.69
C HIS A 352 16.17 15.04 -6.22
N ASN A 353 15.52 15.93 -5.46
CA ASN A 353 15.78 16.10 -4.04
C ASN A 353 14.46 16.21 -3.25
N ALA A 354 14.25 15.29 -2.29
CA ALA A 354 13.05 15.23 -1.47
C ALA A 354 13.13 16.04 -0.16
N LEU A 355 14.29 16.66 0.14
CA LEU A 355 14.55 17.33 1.42
C LEU A 355 14.92 18.82 1.26
N ASN A 356 15.57 19.17 0.16
CA ASN A 356 16.03 20.52 -0.14
C ASN A 356 15.39 21.05 -1.42
N TYR A 357 15.11 22.35 -1.43
CA TYR A 357 14.76 23.07 -2.65
C TYR A 357 15.95 23.07 -3.59
N ILE A 358 15.74 22.49 -4.76
CA ILE A 358 16.73 22.43 -5.82
C ILE A 358 16.30 23.25 -7.02
N ASN A 359 15.10 23.81 -7.05
CA ASN A 359 14.65 24.74 -8.08
C ASN A 359 14.28 26.07 -7.42
N LYS A 360 14.84 27.19 -7.90
CA LYS A 360 14.55 28.52 -7.35
C LYS A 360 14.66 29.57 -8.45
N GLY A 361 13.64 30.42 -8.61
CA GLY A 361 13.65 31.50 -9.59
C GLY A 361 13.61 31.01 -11.05
N SER A 362 12.99 29.85 -11.32
CA SER A 362 12.83 29.30 -12.67
C SER A 362 11.92 30.14 -13.57
N LEU A 363 10.94 30.84 -12.97
CA LEU A 363 10.05 31.78 -13.67
C LEU A 363 10.68 33.18 -13.67
N ASN A 364 10.87 33.74 -14.86
CA ASN A 364 11.50 35.05 -15.04
C ASN A 364 10.48 36.21 -15.00
N ASN A 365 10.95 37.46 -15.02
CA ASN A 365 10.08 38.64 -14.99
C ASN A 365 9.16 38.74 -16.21
N GLU A 366 9.56 38.18 -17.35
CA GLU A 366 8.76 38.19 -18.57
C GLU A 366 7.53 37.29 -18.42
N TYR A 367 7.69 36.10 -17.86
CA TYR A 367 6.58 35.22 -17.49
C TYR A 367 5.54 35.95 -16.61
N PHE A 368 6.00 36.60 -15.53
CA PHE A 368 5.10 37.30 -14.61
C PHE A 368 4.41 38.48 -15.27
N LYS A 369 5.09 39.20 -16.16
CA LYS A 369 4.49 40.28 -16.93
C LYS A 369 3.34 39.78 -17.81
N ILE A 370 3.53 38.68 -18.54
CA ILE A 370 2.49 38.08 -19.40
C ILE A 370 1.30 37.62 -18.55
N ALA A 371 1.56 36.99 -17.40
CA ALA A 371 0.50 36.55 -16.48
C ALA A 371 -0.26 37.71 -15.82
N GLU A 372 0.41 38.85 -15.56
CA GLU A 372 -0.24 40.06 -15.04
C GLU A 372 -1.13 40.73 -16.09
N GLU A 373 -0.72 40.73 -17.35
CA GLU A 373 -1.50 41.26 -18.48
C GLU A 373 -2.81 40.47 -18.69
N SER A 374 -2.83 39.17 -18.37
CA SER A 374 -4.01 38.31 -18.55
C SER A 374 -5.00 38.31 -17.38
N LEU A 375 -4.75 39.04 -16.28
CA LEU A 375 -5.61 39.01 -15.08
C LEU A 375 -7.09 39.37 -15.32
N ASN A 376 -7.41 40.03 -16.43
CA ASN A 376 -8.77 40.45 -16.76
C ASN A 376 -9.54 39.47 -17.66
N ASP A 377 -8.95 38.35 -18.10
CA ASP A 377 -9.63 37.39 -19.00
C ASP A 377 -10.81 36.65 -18.34
N GLY A 378 -10.90 36.67 -17.01
CA GLY A 378 -11.98 36.06 -16.22
C GLY A 378 -11.85 34.56 -15.95
N TYR A 379 -10.71 33.94 -16.28
CA TYR A 379 -10.50 32.50 -16.12
C TYR A 379 -9.07 32.13 -15.68
N LEU A 380 -8.97 31.00 -14.99
CA LEU A 380 -7.74 30.20 -14.94
C LEU A 380 -7.93 28.96 -15.83
N TYR A 381 -6.85 28.47 -16.40
CA TYR A 381 -6.89 27.35 -17.33
C TYR A 381 -6.19 26.14 -16.70
N VAL A 382 -6.93 25.05 -16.55
CA VAL A 382 -6.41 23.76 -16.09
C VAL A 382 -6.12 22.92 -17.33
N VAL A 383 -4.85 22.59 -17.53
CA VAL A 383 -4.38 21.83 -18.70
C VAL A 383 -4.08 20.41 -18.26
N LEU A 384 -4.78 19.43 -18.83
CA LEU A 384 -4.50 18.01 -18.62
C LEU A 384 -3.82 17.46 -19.86
N SER A 385 -2.69 16.78 -19.67
CA SER A 385 -1.83 16.40 -20.79
C SER A 385 -1.36 14.95 -20.71
N SER A 386 -1.20 14.37 -21.90
CA SER A 386 -0.54 13.08 -22.13
C SER A 386 0.82 13.35 -22.78
N THR A 387 1.82 13.68 -21.94
CA THR A 387 3.10 14.25 -22.41
C THR A 387 4.14 13.21 -22.83
N GLY A 388 3.88 11.93 -22.61
CA GLY A 388 4.80 10.86 -23.02
C GLY A 388 6.16 10.83 -22.30
N SER A 389 6.34 11.61 -21.22
CA SER A 389 7.55 11.57 -20.37
C SER A 389 7.76 10.17 -19.78
N ALA A 390 9.00 9.74 -19.52
CA ALA A 390 9.27 8.38 -19.00
C ALA A 390 8.50 8.07 -17.70
N ALA A 391 8.38 9.05 -16.80
CA ALA A 391 7.57 8.95 -15.59
C ALA A 391 6.06 8.93 -15.92
N GLY A 392 5.59 9.79 -16.82
CA GLY A 392 4.20 9.81 -17.29
C GLY A 392 3.77 8.52 -18.00
N GLU A 393 4.66 7.90 -18.78
CA GLU A 393 4.46 6.62 -19.46
C GLU A 393 4.38 5.46 -18.48
N LEU A 394 5.25 5.45 -17.48
CA LEU A 394 5.16 4.46 -16.40
C LEU A 394 3.83 4.62 -15.66
N ILE A 395 3.43 5.84 -15.32
CA ILE A 395 2.15 6.13 -14.67
C ILE A 395 0.99 5.73 -15.57
N ARG A 396 1.00 6.03 -16.87
CA ARG A 396 -0.06 5.68 -17.82
C ARG A 396 -0.17 4.16 -18.01
N LYS A 397 0.97 3.46 -18.19
CA LYS A 397 1.01 2.00 -18.33
C LYS A 397 0.57 1.28 -17.05
N VAL A 398 0.80 1.88 -15.87
CA VAL A 398 0.40 1.34 -14.56
C VAL A 398 -1.06 1.68 -14.20
N THR A 399 -1.52 2.91 -14.48
CA THR A 399 -2.83 3.41 -14.04
C THR A 399 -3.93 3.28 -15.09
N LYS A 400 -3.59 3.01 -16.36
CA LYS A 400 -4.49 2.99 -17.52
C LYS A 400 -5.32 4.27 -17.72
N LYS A 401 -4.98 5.38 -17.06
CA LYS A 401 -5.65 6.67 -17.20
C LYS A 401 -4.98 7.50 -18.29
N GLU A 402 -5.78 8.10 -19.17
CA GLU A 402 -5.33 8.76 -20.40
C GLU A 402 -4.44 10.00 -20.15
N TYR A 403 -4.71 10.74 -19.06
CA TYR A 403 -3.96 11.95 -18.69
C TYR A 403 -3.13 11.71 -17.42
N SER A 404 -1.82 11.90 -17.54
CA SER A 404 -0.84 11.63 -16.47
C SER A 404 -0.23 12.91 -15.87
N HIS A 405 -0.57 14.08 -16.40
CA HIS A 405 0.00 15.36 -16.00
C HIS A 405 -1.05 16.46 -15.97
N ALA A 406 -0.89 17.41 -15.03
CA ALA A 406 -1.79 18.54 -14.84
C ALA A 406 -1.00 19.84 -14.66
N SER A 407 -1.37 20.88 -15.39
CA SER A 407 -0.71 22.19 -15.37
C SER A 407 -1.74 23.30 -15.20
N LEU A 408 -1.28 24.48 -14.77
CA LEU A 408 -2.09 25.68 -14.65
C LEU A 408 -1.59 26.72 -15.64
N SER A 409 -2.50 27.47 -16.27
CA SER A 409 -2.16 28.65 -17.06
C SER A 409 -3.04 29.83 -16.68
N PHE A 410 -2.44 31.02 -16.69
CA PHE A 410 -3.10 32.30 -16.41
C PHE A 410 -3.64 32.96 -17.67
N ASP A 411 -3.36 32.47 -18.88
CA ASP A 411 -3.79 33.11 -20.12
C ASP A 411 -4.37 32.11 -21.10
N GLN A 412 -5.35 32.56 -21.88
CA GLN A 412 -6.03 31.73 -22.88
C GLN A 412 -5.09 31.20 -23.97
N GLU A 413 -4.04 31.95 -24.29
CA GLU A 413 -3.06 31.58 -25.33
C GLU A 413 -2.02 30.58 -24.80
N LEU A 414 -2.14 30.15 -23.53
CA LEU A 414 -1.29 29.14 -22.90
C LEU A 414 0.20 29.50 -22.87
N ARG A 415 0.54 30.79 -22.92
CA ARG A 415 1.93 31.26 -22.83
C ARG A 415 2.47 31.13 -21.40
N THR A 416 1.57 31.05 -20.42
CA THR A 416 1.87 30.99 -18.99
C THR A 416 1.61 29.61 -18.39
N ILE A 417 1.71 28.52 -19.16
CA ILE A 417 1.60 27.18 -18.58
C ILE A 417 2.73 26.97 -17.57
N ILE A 418 2.35 26.54 -16.37
CA ILE A 418 3.26 26.16 -15.30
C ILE A 418 2.83 24.84 -14.66
N SER A 419 3.82 24.07 -14.24
CA SER A 419 3.60 22.92 -13.37
C SER A 419 4.84 22.59 -12.55
N TYR A 420 4.66 21.64 -11.63
CA TYR A 420 5.77 20.91 -11.02
C TYR A 420 6.17 19.77 -11.95
N ASN A 421 7.37 19.82 -12.52
CA ASN A 421 7.87 18.82 -13.46
C ASN A 421 9.33 18.42 -13.19
N GLY A 422 9.80 17.40 -13.93
CA GLY A 422 11.13 16.81 -13.76
C GLY A 422 12.31 17.65 -14.26
N GLY A 423 12.07 18.84 -14.83
CA GLY A 423 13.13 19.69 -15.39
C GLY A 423 13.72 19.11 -16.68
N GLU A 424 13.26 19.59 -17.83
CA GLU A 424 13.73 19.12 -19.14
C GLU A 424 15.16 19.60 -19.44
N ASN A 425 16.17 18.80 -19.05
CA ASN A 425 17.62 18.92 -19.36
C ASN A 425 18.35 20.28 -19.16
N ILE A 426 17.63 21.37 -18.90
CA ILE A 426 18.11 22.76 -18.79
C ILE A 426 17.79 23.32 -17.40
N TYR A 427 16.67 22.90 -16.80
CA TYR A 427 16.19 23.36 -15.50
C TYR A 427 16.20 22.24 -14.45
N GLU A 428 16.36 22.65 -13.19
CA GLU A 428 16.29 21.74 -12.05
C GLU A 428 14.83 21.30 -11.80
N PRO A 429 14.58 20.06 -11.34
CA PRO A 429 13.22 19.58 -11.09
C PRO A 429 12.48 20.42 -10.03
N GLY A 430 11.26 20.85 -10.34
CA GLY A 430 10.46 21.72 -9.47
C GLY A 430 9.37 22.47 -10.26
N LEU A 431 8.97 23.64 -9.76
CA LEU A 431 8.08 24.55 -10.47
C LEU A 431 8.80 25.09 -11.70
N ASN A 432 8.25 24.89 -12.90
CA ASN A 432 8.82 25.38 -14.15
C ASN A 432 7.71 25.86 -15.10
N GLN A 433 8.05 26.80 -15.98
CA GLN A 433 7.22 27.11 -17.13
C GLN A 433 7.28 25.95 -18.12
N GLU A 434 6.15 25.60 -18.71
CA GLU A 434 6.07 24.62 -19.80
C GLU A 434 5.75 25.34 -21.09
N MET A 435 6.44 24.96 -22.17
CA MET A 435 6.17 25.48 -23.51
C MET A 435 5.40 24.41 -24.29
N LEU A 436 4.35 24.82 -25.02
CA LEU A 436 3.48 23.91 -25.78
C LEU A 436 4.27 23.02 -26.75
N GLU A 437 5.37 23.55 -27.30
CA GLU A 437 6.30 22.90 -28.21
C GLU A 437 6.96 21.66 -27.60
N PHE A 438 7.12 21.61 -26.28
CA PHE A 438 7.74 20.48 -25.58
C PHE A 438 6.76 19.37 -25.20
N PHE A 439 5.45 19.59 -25.36
CA PHE A 439 4.44 18.54 -25.19
C PHE A 439 4.37 17.59 -26.39
N ASN A 440 4.94 17.98 -27.54
CA ASN A 440 4.95 17.19 -28.78
C ASN A 440 6.05 16.10 -28.78
N GLN A 441 6.05 15.24 -27.77
CA GLN A 441 7.06 14.17 -27.65
C GLN A 441 6.64 12.87 -28.37
N LYS A 442 5.40 12.78 -28.89
CA LYS A 442 4.81 11.60 -29.57
C LYS A 442 3.75 11.98 -30.60
N GLU A 443 3.48 11.07 -31.55
CA GLU A 443 2.47 11.22 -32.61
C GLU A 443 1.02 11.31 -32.10
N ASP A 444 0.73 10.79 -30.92
CA ASP A 444 -0.59 10.77 -30.28
C ASP A 444 -0.70 11.73 -29.08
N ALA A 445 0.31 12.57 -28.85
CA ALA A 445 0.32 13.53 -27.76
C ALA A 445 -0.84 14.53 -27.92
N ASN A 446 -1.60 14.71 -26.84
CA ASN A 446 -2.66 15.69 -26.78
C ASN A 446 -2.71 16.39 -25.41
N ILE A 447 -3.32 17.57 -25.42
CA ILE A 447 -3.74 18.26 -24.21
C ILE A 447 -5.22 18.59 -24.28
N ILE A 448 -5.90 18.46 -23.15
CA ILE A 448 -7.25 19.00 -22.94
C ILE A 448 -7.13 20.22 -22.03
N ILE A 449 -7.75 21.31 -22.45
CA ILE A 449 -7.78 22.57 -21.71
C ILE A 449 -9.19 22.78 -21.16
N TYR A 450 -9.28 22.93 -19.85
CA TYR A 450 -10.46 23.38 -19.15
C TYR A 450 -10.24 24.79 -18.63
N LYS A 451 -11.30 25.58 -18.53
CA LYS A 451 -11.28 26.90 -17.90
C LYS A 451 -12.18 26.90 -16.67
N ILE A 452 -11.69 27.49 -15.57
CA ILE A 452 -12.44 27.76 -14.35
C ILE A 452 -12.64 29.26 -14.24
N LYS A 453 -13.87 29.69 -13.93
CA LYS A 453 -14.17 31.11 -13.78
C LYS A 453 -13.42 31.65 -12.57
N ALA A 454 -12.68 32.73 -12.77
CA ALA A 454 -11.88 33.37 -11.73
C ALA A 454 -11.99 34.89 -11.87
N THR A 455 -12.23 35.58 -10.76
CA THR A 455 -12.17 37.03 -10.68
C THR A 455 -10.73 37.52 -10.85
N ARG A 456 -10.58 38.80 -11.23
CA ARG A 456 -9.26 39.45 -11.31
C ARG A 456 -8.47 39.31 -10.00
N GLU A 457 -9.17 39.39 -8.86
CA GLU A 457 -8.55 39.28 -7.53
C GLU A 457 -8.08 37.85 -7.24
N GLU A 458 -8.90 36.83 -7.51
CA GLU A 458 -8.50 35.41 -7.36
C GLU A 458 -7.31 35.07 -8.26
N LYS A 459 -7.31 35.56 -9.51
CA LYS A 459 -6.15 35.38 -10.42
C LYS A 459 -4.89 36.06 -9.88
N PHE A 460 -5.03 37.28 -9.35
CA PHE A 460 -3.90 38.00 -8.77
C PHE A 460 -3.33 37.25 -7.55
N GLN A 461 -4.19 36.78 -6.64
CA GLN A 461 -3.78 35.99 -5.48
C GLN A 461 -3.09 34.67 -5.89
N ALA A 462 -3.62 33.98 -6.90
CA ALA A 462 -2.98 32.78 -7.43
C ALA A 462 -1.58 33.08 -7.98
N LEU A 463 -1.41 34.22 -8.67
CA LEU A 463 -0.13 34.64 -9.21
C LEU A 463 0.87 35.03 -8.11
N GLU A 464 0.41 35.66 -7.03
CA GLU A 464 1.24 35.98 -5.87
C GLU A 464 1.70 34.71 -5.13
N GLU A 465 0.85 33.68 -5.01
CA GLU A 465 1.27 32.37 -4.49
C GLU A 465 2.33 31.72 -5.39
N VAL A 466 2.19 31.81 -6.72
CA VAL A 466 3.22 31.33 -7.66
C VAL A 466 4.53 32.11 -7.49
N LYS A 467 4.50 33.43 -7.35
CA LYS A 467 5.70 34.26 -7.08
C LYS A 467 6.37 33.86 -5.76
N LYS A 468 5.58 33.60 -4.73
CA LYS A 468 6.06 33.14 -3.42
C LYS A 468 6.76 31.79 -3.54
N ILE A 469 6.16 30.82 -4.23
CA ILE A 469 6.79 29.51 -4.50
C ILE A 469 8.10 29.69 -5.29
N ASN A 470 8.07 30.47 -6.38
CA ASN A 470 9.22 30.72 -7.23
C ASN A 470 10.40 31.37 -6.48
N SER A 471 10.11 32.26 -5.52
CA SER A 471 11.13 32.95 -4.71
C SER A 471 11.64 32.14 -3.52
N LEU A 472 10.79 31.35 -2.87
CA LEU A 472 11.20 30.46 -1.75
C LEU A 472 12.02 29.28 -2.25
N GLY A 473 11.65 28.73 -3.41
CA GLY A 473 12.20 27.52 -3.99
C GLY A 473 11.21 26.36 -3.93
N SER A 474 11.44 25.38 -4.79
CA SER A 474 10.63 24.19 -4.98
C SER A 474 11.48 22.97 -5.35
N SER A 475 10.91 21.77 -5.24
CA SER A 475 11.50 20.54 -5.80
C SER A 475 10.43 19.60 -6.32
N TYR A 476 10.75 18.83 -7.36
CA TYR A 476 9.86 17.76 -7.83
C TYR A 476 10.08 16.47 -7.05
N ASN A 477 9.02 15.94 -6.44
CA ASN A 477 9.07 14.73 -5.62
C ASN A 477 8.98 13.45 -6.46
N LEU A 478 10.07 13.05 -7.13
CA LEU A 478 10.08 11.78 -7.88
C LEU A 478 9.94 10.54 -6.97
N LEU A 479 10.42 10.62 -5.72
CA LEU A 479 10.20 9.62 -4.67
C LEU A 479 8.73 9.57 -4.20
N GLY A 480 7.94 10.59 -4.56
CA GLY A 480 6.51 10.71 -4.37
C GLY A 480 5.69 9.55 -4.91
N LEU A 481 6.20 8.88 -5.96
CA LEU A 481 5.55 7.72 -6.59
C LEU A 481 5.56 6.49 -5.66
N LEU A 482 6.39 6.54 -4.62
CA LEU A 482 6.48 5.55 -3.55
C LEU A 482 6.02 6.12 -2.20
N VAL A 483 6.11 7.45 -1.97
CA VAL A 483 5.74 8.13 -0.73
C VAL A 483 5.15 9.54 -1.00
N PRO A 484 3.82 9.77 -0.99
CA PRO A 484 3.21 11.04 -1.42
C PRO A 484 3.42 12.22 -0.45
N TYR A 485 4.16 12.02 0.64
CA TYR A 485 4.35 13.01 1.70
C TYR A 485 5.65 13.80 1.52
N SER A 486 5.56 15.12 1.65
CA SER A 486 6.73 16.01 1.77
C SER A 486 6.75 16.67 3.16
N HIS A 487 7.90 16.64 3.82
CA HIS A 487 8.15 17.34 5.09
C HIS A 487 8.40 18.85 4.94
N ARG A 488 8.47 19.35 3.70
CA ARG A 488 8.71 20.76 3.39
C ARG A 488 7.66 21.24 2.37
N GLU A 489 7.12 22.43 2.59
CA GLU A 489 6.23 23.09 1.62
C GLU A 489 6.90 23.15 0.23
N ASN A 490 6.15 23.30 -0.86
CA ASN A 490 6.74 23.43 -2.22
C ASN A 490 7.55 22.24 -2.74
N ILE A 491 7.30 21.03 -2.22
CA ILE A 491 7.77 19.77 -2.79
C ILE A 491 6.54 18.89 -3.05
N MET A 492 6.08 18.87 -4.30
CA MET A 492 4.77 18.31 -4.64
C MET A 492 4.71 17.84 -6.11
N PHE A 493 3.68 17.07 -6.45
CA PHE A 493 3.36 16.71 -7.83
C PHE A 493 2.60 17.82 -8.56
N CYS A 494 2.55 17.72 -9.88
CA CYS A 494 1.84 18.64 -10.76
C CYS A 494 0.35 18.80 -10.39
N SER A 495 -0.37 17.71 -10.13
CA SER A 495 -1.78 17.75 -9.69
C SER A 495 -1.98 18.36 -8.31
N GLN A 496 -1.07 18.07 -7.38
CA GLN A 496 -1.09 18.62 -6.03
C GLN A 496 -0.86 20.14 -6.06
N PHE A 497 0.04 20.61 -6.92
CA PHE A 497 0.30 22.03 -7.16
C PHE A 497 -0.95 22.74 -7.70
N VAL A 498 -1.55 22.24 -8.78
CA VAL A 498 -2.75 22.85 -9.36
C VAL A 498 -3.87 22.92 -8.32
N TYR A 499 -4.11 21.84 -7.58
CA TYR A 499 -5.15 21.81 -6.53
C TYR A 499 -4.84 22.78 -5.39
N SER A 500 -3.58 22.89 -4.97
CA SER A 500 -3.17 23.79 -3.88
C SER A 500 -3.35 25.26 -4.25
N ILE A 501 -3.02 25.64 -5.49
CA ILE A 501 -3.26 27.01 -5.98
C ILE A 501 -4.75 27.32 -6.02
N LEU A 502 -5.57 26.43 -6.61
CA LEU A 502 -7.03 26.61 -6.65
C LEU A 502 -7.63 26.67 -5.24
N LYS A 503 -7.14 25.86 -4.31
CA LYS A 503 -7.59 25.87 -2.91
C LYS A 503 -7.23 27.16 -2.19
N ALA A 504 -6.01 27.68 -2.40
CA ALA A 504 -5.54 28.92 -1.78
C ALA A 504 -6.40 30.13 -2.16
N VAL A 505 -6.96 30.14 -3.37
CA VAL A 505 -7.82 31.23 -3.87
C VAL A 505 -9.32 30.93 -3.83
N GLY A 506 -9.72 29.84 -3.15
CA GLY A 506 -11.14 29.50 -2.97
C GLY A 506 -11.83 28.92 -4.21
N LEU A 507 -11.09 28.53 -5.25
CA LEU A 507 -11.60 27.95 -6.50
C LEU A 507 -11.61 26.41 -6.54
N HIS A 508 -11.19 25.74 -5.46
CA HIS A 508 -11.35 24.28 -5.35
C HIS A 508 -12.84 23.88 -5.29
N TYR A 509 -13.20 22.79 -5.94
CA TYR A 509 -14.59 22.34 -6.07
C TYR A 509 -14.81 20.87 -5.70
N PHE A 510 -13.76 20.20 -5.20
CA PHE A 510 -13.83 18.88 -4.59
C PHE A 510 -12.93 18.83 -3.35
N ASP A 511 -13.33 18.04 -2.37
CA ASP A 511 -12.61 17.87 -1.10
C ASP A 511 -11.75 16.63 -1.13
N LYS A 512 -10.44 16.84 -1.20
CA LYS A 512 -9.44 15.81 -1.10
C LYS A 512 -8.21 16.38 -0.40
N LYS A 513 -7.45 15.54 0.29
CA LYS A 513 -6.13 15.95 0.78
C LYS A 513 -5.25 16.26 -0.44
N PRO A 514 -4.55 17.42 -0.50
CA PRO A 514 -3.72 17.78 -1.65
C PRO A 514 -2.80 16.66 -2.09
N GLU A 515 -2.19 15.94 -1.13
CA GLU A 515 -1.28 14.82 -1.37
C GLU A 515 -1.90 13.65 -2.17
N ASP A 516 -3.21 13.47 -2.09
CA ASP A 516 -3.94 12.37 -2.75
C ASP A 516 -4.51 12.77 -4.12
N VAL A 517 -4.38 14.03 -4.54
CA VAL A 517 -4.98 14.54 -5.78
C VAL A 517 -4.25 14.02 -7.01
N LYS A 518 -4.99 13.38 -7.90
CA LYS A 518 -4.55 12.86 -9.19
C LYS A 518 -4.98 13.80 -10.33
N PRO A 519 -4.26 13.85 -11.46
CA PRO A 519 -4.64 14.69 -12.62
C PRO A 519 -6.08 14.47 -13.12
N THR A 520 -6.58 13.24 -13.04
CA THR A 520 -7.95 12.90 -13.47
C THR A 520 -9.04 13.32 -12.50
N ASP A 521 -8.70 13.56 -11.22
CA ASP A 521 -9.68 13.97 -10.21
C ASP A 521 -10.32 15.33 -10.55
N PHE A 522 -9.60 16.23 -11.22
CA PHE A 522 -10.13 17.52 -11.67
C PHE A 522 -11.34 17.38 -12.60
N VAL A 523 -11.47 16.25 -13.30
CA VAL A 523 -12.62 15.98 -14.17
C VAL A 523 -13.58 14.98 -13.52
N GLU A 524 -13.05 13.90 -12.93
CA GLU A 524 -13.86 12.83 -12.34
C GLU A 524 -14.66 13.29 -11.10
N LEU A 525 -14.14 14.24 -10.33
CA LEU A 525 -14.77 14.75 -9.12
C LEU A 525 -15.49 16.09 -9.33
N ASP A 526 -15.58 16.59 -10.57
CA ASP A 526 -16.31 17.82 -10.89
C ASP A 526 -17.82 17.59 -11.05
N TYR A 527 -18.47 17.11 -9.99
CA TYR A 527 -19.90 16.80 -9.99
C TYR A 527 -20.80 18.01 -10.32
N LYS A 528 -20.30 19.23 -10.06
CA LYS A 528 -21.04 20.49 -10.27
C LYS A 528 -20.64 21.21 -11.57
N ARG A 529 -19.77 20.62 -12.40
CA ARG A 529 -19.32 21.18 -13.69
C ARG A 529 -18.74 22.60 -13.57
N ASN A 530 -17.86 22.80 -12.59
CA ASN A 530 -17.14 24.05 -12.37
C ASN A 530 -16.10 24.29 -13.47
N LEU A 531 -15.53 23.21 -14.03
CA LEU A 531 -14.67 23.26 -15.20
C LEU A 531 -15.51 23.32 -16.47
N GLN A 532 -15.20 24.31 -17.32
CA GLN A 532 -15.75 24.38 -18.68
C GLN A 532 -14.68 23.90 -19.65
N PHE A 533 -15.03 22.92 -20.49
CA PHE A 533 -14.17 22.53 -21.60
C PHE A 533 -13.89 23.74 -22.50
N HIS A 534 -12.62 24.03 -22.78
CA HIS A 534 -12.20 25.11 -23.65
C HIS A 534 -11.81 24.60 -25.04
N SER A 535 -10.84 23.70 -25.09
CA SER A 535 -10.32 23.12 -26.34
C SER A 535 -9.52 21.85 -26.04
N GLN A 536 -9.26 21.07 -27.10
CA GLN A 536 -8.33 19.96 -27.09
C GLN A 536 -7.37 20.17 -28.25
N ILE A 537 -6.07 20.04 -27.99
CA ILE A 537 -5.01 20.20 -28.99
C ILE A 537 -4.36 18.83 -29.19
N PHE A 538 -4.37 18.35 -30.43
CA PHE A 538 -3.58 17.21 -30.87
C PHE A 538 -2.33 17.76 -31.55
N PHE A 539 -1.14 17.47 -31.02
CA PHE A 539 0.09 18.11 -31.52
C PHE A 539 0.49 17.68 -32.93
N LYS A 540 -0.06 16.57 -33.43
CA LYS A 540 0.09 16.13 -34.82
C LYS A 540 -0.47 17.15 -35.83
N ASP A 541 -1.54 17.86 -35.47
CA ASP A 541 -2.24 18.82 -36.35
C ASP A 541 -1.84 20.28 -36.05
N TYR A 542 -0.97 20.52 -35.06
CA TYR A 542 -0.62 21.86 -34.57
C TYR A 542 0.67 22.43 -35.19
N PHE A 543 1.53 21.56 -35.73
CA PHE A 543 2.81 21.93 -36.36
C PHE A 543 2.87 21.64 -37.88
N GLU A 544 1.79 21.10 -38.44
CA GLU A 544 1.51 21.08 -39.89
C GLU A 544 0.73 22.32 -40.29
#